data_AF-A0A238H4S3-F1
#
_entry.id   AF-A0A238H4S3-F1
#
_cell.length_a   1.000
_cell.length_b   1.000
_cell.length_c   1.000
_cell.angle_alpha   90.00
_cell.angle_beta   90.00
_cell.angle_gamma   90.00
#
_symmetry.space_group_name_H-M   'P 1'
#
loop_
_entity.id
_entity.type
_entity.pdbx_description
1 polymer ?
#
loop_
_entity_poly.entity_id
_entity_poly.type
_entity_poly.pdbx_seq_one_letter_code
_entity_poly.pdbx_strand_id
1 'polypeptide(L)'
;MQGNWTGGVFNTGHPGELMLAQMRWCGKNFNSVEDVAPIVCRDEQGHRIVSEAMGAARLRMISAPGESAPTAAMVYDKHPIIDYFKRLDDDTVLGVMDRKGDAFPLYFYLQRWRGE
;
A
#
# COMPACT_ATOMS: atom_id res chain seq x y z
N MET A 1 -9.38 -7.22 -1.64
CA MET A 1 -7.93 -6.92 -1.62
C MET A 1 -7.08 -7.91 -2.40
N GLN A 2 -7.39 -9.22 -2.43
CA GLN A 2 -6.56 -10.18 -3.19
C GLN A 2 -6.40 -9.78 -4.67
N GLY A 3 -5.20 -10.02 -5.20
CA GLY A 3 -4.80 -9.69 -6.58
C GLY A 3 -3.75 -8.58 -6.67
N ASN A 4 -3.43 -8.19 -7.90
CA ASN A 4 -2.46 -7.14 -8.20
C ASN A 4 -3.16 -5.79 -8.32
N TRP A 5 -2.49 -4.74 -7.85
CA TRP A 5 -3.04 -3.38 -7.85
C TRP A 5 -2.01 -2.38 -8.38
N THR A 6 -2.48 -1.42 -9.15
CA THR A 6 -1.72 -0.23 -9.53
C THR A 6 -1.94 0.85 -8.47
N GLY A 7 -0.89 1.56 -8.07
CA GLY A 7 -0.98 2.56 -7.01
C GLY A 7 -0.42 3.93 -7.41
N GLY A 8 -0.88 4.95 -6.69
CA GLY A 8 -0.35 6.30 -6.72
C GLY A 8 -0.52 6.98 -5.35
N VAL A 9 0.28 8.00 -5.08
CA VAL A 9 0.26 8.76 -3.82
C VAL A 9 -0.45 10.09 -4.00
N PHE A 10 -1.09 10.58 -2.94
CA PHE A 10 -1.58 11.96 -2.90
C PHE A 10 -0.47 12.85 -2.36
N ASN A 11 -0.33 14.05 -2.93
CA ASN A 11 0.68 15.02 -2.50
C ASN A 11 0.15 15.80 -1.29
N THR A 12 0.44 15.32 -0.08
CA THR A 12 0.09 16.00 1.19
C THR A 12 1.32 16.57 1.89
N GLY A 13 2.51 16.35 1.32
CA GLY A 13 3.79 16.79 1.88
C GLY A 13 4.43 15.75 2.79
N HIS A 14 3.94 14.51 2.78
CA HIS A 14 4.52 13.42 3.56
C HIS A 14 5.88 13.00 2.96
N PRO A 15 6.96 12.83 3.76
CA PRO A 15 8.27 12.44 3.25
C PRO A 15 8.30 11.13 2.46
N GLY A 16 7.41 10.19 2.81
CA GLY A 16 7.24 8.91 2.12
C GLY A 16 6.83 9.05 0.64
N GLU A 17 6.23 10.17 0.24
CA GLU A 17 5.86 10.45 -1.16
C GLU A 17 7.12 10.48 -2.05
N LEU A 18 8.18 11.17 -1.59
CA LEU A 18 9.45 11.26 -2.31
C LEU A 18 10.15 9.91 -2.40
N MET A 19 10.13 9.14 -1.32
CA MET A 19 10.71 7.80 -1.29
C MET A 19 10.03 6.88 -2.33
N LEU A 20 8.69 6.86 -2.36
CA LEU A 20 7.93 6.04 -3.31
C LEU A 20 8.14 6.49 -4.77
N ALA A 21 8.23 7.80 -5.00
CA ALA A 21 8.54 8.34 -6.32
C ALA A 21 9.94 7.92 -6.80
N GLN A 22 10.97 8.02 -5.94
CA GLN A 22 12.33 7.58 -6.27
C GLN A 22 12.41 6.08 -6.57
N MET A 23 11.64 5.27 -5.85
CA MET A 23 11.53 3.83 -6.10
C MET A 23 10.75 3.50 -7.38
N ARG A 24 10.14 4.47 -8.06
CA ARG A 24 9.19 4.24 -9.16
C ARG A 24 8.07 3.27 -8.74
N TRP A 25 7.58 3.44 -7.51
CA TRP A 25 6.51 2.62 -6.97
C TRP A 25 5.25 2.72 -7.85
N CYS A 26 4.67 1.58 -8.19
CA CYS A 26 3.53 1.48 -9.08
C CYS A 26 2.43 0.56 -8.54
N GLY A 27 2.54 0.07 -7.30
CA GLY A 27 1.45 -0.62 -6.62
C GLY A 27 1.87 -1.75 -5.71
N LYS A 28 0.96 -2.71 -5.48
CA LYS A 28 1.10 -3.80 -4.50
C LYS A 28 0.53 -5.09 -5.06
N ASN A 29 1.06 -6.24 -4.62
CA ASN A 29 0.48 -7.54 -4.95
C ASN A 29 0.04 -8.24 -3.67
N PHE A 30 -1.24 -8.61 -3.59
CA PHE A 30 -1.81 -9.34 -2.47
C PHE A 30 -2.04 -10.79 -2.90
N ASN A 31 -1.01 -11.63 -2.75
CA ASN A 31 -1.04 -13.03 -3.16
C ASN A 31 -1.97 -13.85 -2.26
N SER A 32 -1.90 -13.63 -0.95
CA SER A 32 -2.79 -14.22 0.04
C SER A 32 -2.94 -13.31 1.27
N VAL A 33 -3.66 -13.78 2.29
CA VAL A 33 -3.76 -13.08 3.58
C VAL A 33 -2.46 -13.11 4.39
N GLU A 34 -1.56 -14.07 4.15
CA GLU A 34 -0.26 -14.19 4.83
C GLU A 34 0.93 -13.82 3.92
N ASP A 35 0.69 -13.48 2.65
CA ASP A 35 1.73 -13.14 1.69
C ASP A 35 1.29 -11.95 0.83
N VAL A 36 1.88 -10.80 1.13
CA VAL A 36 1.67 -9.54 0.41
C VAL A 36 3.03 -8.95 0.06
N ALA A 37 3.21 -8.61 -1.20
CA ALA A 37 4.32 -7.80 -1.68
C ALA A 37 3.91 -6.31 -1.63
N PRO A 38 4.37 -5.55 -0.62
CA PRO A 38 3.83 -4.23 -0.34
C PRO A 38 4.34 -3.15 -1.29
N ILE A 39 5.46 -3.41 -1.98
CA ILE A 39 6.10 -2.49 -2.91
C ILE A 39 6.35 -3.21 -4.23
N VAL A 40 5.65 -2.78 -5.26
CA VAL A 40 5.91 -3.12 -6.66
C VAL A 40 6.38 -1.86 -7.36
N CYS A 41 7.48 -1.95 -8.10
CA CYS A 41 8.13 -0.85 -8.80
C CYS A 41 8.08 -1.06 -10.30
N ARG A 42 8.29 0.00 -11.09
CA ARG A 42 8.61 -0.12 -12.52
C ARG A 42 10.12 -0.10 -12.73
N ASP A 43 10.62 -1.07 -13.49
CA ASP A 43 12.01 -1.05 -13.98
C ASP A 43 12.20 -0.02 -15.11
N GLU A 44 13.37 0.01 -15.73
CA GLU A 44 13.68 0.91 -16.85
C GLU A 44 12.91 0.59 -18.13
N GLN A 45 12.46 -0.64 -18.29
CA GLN A 45 11.67 -1.12 -19.43
C GLN A 45 10.16 -0.96 -19.17
N GLY A 46 9.78 -0.48 -17.98
CA GLY A 46 8.39 -0.29 -17.56
C GLY A 46 7.74 -1.53 -16.94
N HIS A 47 8.47 -2.64 -16.83
CA HIS A 47 7.96 -3.88 -16.23
C HIS A 47 7.76 -3.73 -14.73
N ARG A 48 6.75 -4.44 -14.22
CA ARG A 48 6.41 -4.48 -12.80
C ARG A 48 7.29 -5.50 -12.09
N ILE A 49 8.09 -5.05 -11.14
CA ILE A 49 8.98 -5.88 -10.33
C ILE A 49 8.65 -5.72 -8.84
N VAL A 50 8.64 -6.82 -8.09
CA VAL A 50 8.50 -6.77 -6.63
C VAL A 50 9.82 -6.28 -6.05
N SER A 51 9.77 -5.26 -5.18
CA SER A 51 10.95 -4.76 -4.49
C SER A 51 11.09 -5.39 -3.11
N GLU A 52 12.27 -5.92 -2.80
CA GLU A 52 12.57 -6.48 -1.47
C GLU A 52 12.89 -5.42 -0.40
N ALA A 53 13.01 -4.14 -0.79
CA ALA A 53 13.52 -3.07 0.07
C ALA A 53 12.70 -2.87 1.37
N MET A 54 11.40 -3.18 1.34
CA MET A 54 10.50 -3.05 2.49
C MET A 54 10.02 -4.41 3.05
N GLY A 55 10.60 -5.52 2.58
CA GLY A 55 10.18 -6.86 2.94
C GLY A 55 8.75 -7.21 2.51
N ALA A 56 8.17 -8.21 3.19
CA ALA A 56 6.80 -8.67 2.98
C ALA A 56 5.83 -8.08 4.02
N ALA A 57 4.55 -8.37 3.81
CA ALA A 57 3.47 -7.97 4.68
C ALA A 57 2.36 -9.02 4.69
N ARG A 58 1.38 -8.82 5.57
CA ARG A 58 0.18 -9.66 5.69
C ARG A 58 -1.08 -8.83 5.87
N LEU A 59 -2.24 -9.42 5.60
CA LEU A 59 -3.55 -8.78 5.79
C LEU A 59 -4.18 -9.18 7.11
N ARG A 60 -4.74 -8.20 7.83
CA ARG A 60 -5.57 -8.40 9.02
C ARG A 60 -6.80 -7.50 8.98
N MET A 61 -7.82 -7.85 9.75
CA MET A 61 -8.93 -6.94 10.02
C MET A 61 -8.57 -6.10 11.25
N ILE A 62 -8.45 -4.78 11.08
CA ILE A 62 -8.03 -3.85 12.14
C ILE A 62 -8.93 -2.61 12.11
N SER A 63 -9.35 -2.14 13.28
CA SER A 63 -10.00 -0.83 13.42
C SER A 63 -8.94 0.27 13.39
N ALA A 64 -9.11 1.23 12.47
CA ALA A 64 -8.25 2.40 12.41
C ALA A 64 -8.49 3.32 13.64
N PRO A 65 -7.52 4.18 14.01
CA PRO A 65 -7.73 5.15 15.09
C PRO A 65 -8.99 5.99 14.87
N GLY A 66 -9.86 6.04 15.87
CA GLY A 66 -11.14 6.79 15.81
C GLY A 66 -12.27 6.11 15.05
N GLU A 67 -12.07 4.89 14.54
CA GLU A 67 -13.07 4.15 13.77
C GLU A 67 -13.60 2.94 14.56
N SER A 68 -14.93 2.73 14.50
CA SER A 68 -15.58 1.65 15.24
C SER A 68 -15.56 0.31 14.50
N ALA A 69 -15.59 0.33 13.18
CA ALA A 69 -15.62 -0.86 12.34
C ALA A 69 -14.23 -1.23 11.83
N PRO A 70 -13.83 -2.51 11.88
CA PRO A 70 -12.56 -2.94 11.33
C PRO A 70 -12.59 -2.88 9.80
N THR A 71 -11.42 -2.66 9.21
CA THR A 71 -11.22 -2.77 7.77
C THR A 71 -10.06 -3.71 7.45
N ALA A 72 -9.97 -4.12 6.19
CA ALA A 72 -8.76 -4.78 5.71
C ALA A 72 -7.58 -3.82 5.87
N ALA A 73 -6.54 -4.27 6.55
CA ALA A 73 -5.32 -3.53 6.76
C ALA A 73 -4.11 -4.41 6.43
N MET A 74 -3.12 -3.84 5.77
CA MET A 74 -1.86 -4.51 5.49
C MET A 74 -0.83 -4.12 6.56
N VAL A 75 -0.28 -5.11 7.24
CA VAL A 75 0.72 -4.94 8.30
C VAL A 75 2.06 -5.39 7.76
N TYR A 76 3.05 -4.50 7.75
CA TYR A 76 4.40 -4.83 7.32
C TYR A 76 5.10 -5.72 8.35
N ASP A 77 5.84 -6.73 7.88
CA ASP A 77 6.47 -7.71 8.78
C ASP A 77 7.68 -7.13 9.53
N LYS A 78 8.41 -6.22 8.86
CA LYS A 78 9.70 -5.69 9.35
C LYS A 78 9.68 -4.20 9.67
N HIS A 79 8.57 -3.52 9.43
CA HIS A 79 8.44 -2.08 9.62
C HIS A 79 7.20 -1.77 10.45
N PRO A 80 7.23 -0.76 11.33
CA PRO A 80 6.09 -0.39 12.16
C PRO A 80 5.07 0.43 11.35
N ILE A 81 4.53 -0.19 10.31
CA ILE A 81 3.65 0.41 9.30
C ILE A 81 2.40 -0.44 9.16
N ILE A 82 1.24 0.22 9.18
CA ILE A 82 -0.07 -0.36 8.89
C ILE A 82 -0.73 0.48 7.81
N ASP A 83 -1.09 -0.15 6.69
CA ASP A 83 -1.91 0.48 5.66
C ASP A 83 -3.37 0.09 5.87
N TYR A 84 -4.22 1.04 6.25
CA TYR A 84 -5.66 0.83 6.34
C TYR A 84 -6.33 1.08 4.98
N PHE A 85 -7.17 0.17 4.52
CA PHE A 85 -7.88 0.33 3.25
C PHE A 85 -9.33 0.76 3.46
N LYS A 86 -9.83 1.71 2.66
CA LYS A 86 -11.26 2.06 2.57
C LYS A 86 -11.69 1.95 1.12
N ARG A 87 -12.79 1.26 0.85
CA ARG A 87 -13.34 1.11 -0.50
C ARG A 87 -13.88 2.45 -0.99
N LEU A 88 -13.45 2.89 -2.17
CA LEU A 88 -14.02 4.06 -2.87
C LEU A 88 -15.05 3.61 -3.90
N ASP A 89 -14.73 2.56 -4.67
CA ASP A 89 -15.61 1.90 -5.62
C ASP A 89 -15.24 0.40 -5.75
N ASP A 90 -15.78 -0.31 -6.73
CA ASP A 90 -15.56 -1.76 -6.90
C ASP A 90 -14.09 -2.13 -7.20
N ASP A 91 -13.33 -1.21 -7.79
CA ASP A 91 -11.98 -1.41 -8.28
C ASP A 91 -10.94 -0.48 -7.67
N THR A 92 -11.35 0.46 -6.81
CA THR A 92 -10.48 1.46 -6.19
C THR A 92 -10.62 1.47 -4.67
N VAL A 93 -9.48 1.50 -3.98
CA VAL A 93 -9.41 1.72 -2.54
C VAL A 93 -8.50 2.90 -2.20
N LEU A 94 -8.89 3.66 -1.18
CA LEU A 94 -8.02 4.59 -0.47
C LEU A 94 -7.17 3.79 0.53
N GLY A 95 -5.89 4.08 0.56
CA GLY A 95 -4.93 3.61 1.56
C GLY A 95 -4.51 4.75 2.48
N VAL A 96 -4.54 4.50 3.79
CA VAL A 96 -4.02 5.38 4.82
C VAL A 96 -2.88 4.65 5.50
N MET A 97 -1.65 5.04 5.21
CA MET A 97 -0.45 4.49 5.83
C MET A 97 -0.22 5.18 7.17
N ASP A 98 -0.39 4.43 8.25
CA ASP A 98 0.03 4.83 9.59
C ASP A 98 1.39 4.19 9.88
N ARG A 99 2.39 5.02 10.17
CA ARG A 99 3.72 4.59 10.58
C ARG A 99 4.06 5.22 11.91
N LYS A 100 4.49 4.38 12.85
CA LYS A 100 4.97 4.85 14.14
C LYS A 100 6.11 5.86 13.95
N GLY A 101 5.90 7.07 14.47
CA GLY A 101 6.89 8.16 14.46
C GLY A 101 6.63 9.22 13.40
N ASP A 102 5.74 8.98 12.43
CA ASP A 102 5.34 9.99 11.47
C ASP A 102 4.36 11.00 12.13
N ALA A 103 4.44 12.26 11.72
CA ALA A 103 3.61 13.33 12.30
C ALA A 103 2.15 13.28 11.80
N PHE A 104 1.93 12.71 10.62
CA PHE A 104 0.63 12.53 9.98
C PHE A 104 0.73 11.36 8.97
N PRO A 105 -0.39 10.73 8.60
CA PRO A 105 -0.35 9.57 7.71
C PRO A 105 -0.03 9.95 6.26
N LEU A 106 0.54 8.99 5.52
CA LEU A 106 0.63 9.07 4.06
C LEU A 106 -0.66 8.53 3.44
N TYR A 107 -1.17 9.24 2.44
CA TYR A 107 -2.35 8.82 1.69
C TYR A 107 -1.97 8.34 0.30
N PHE A 108 -2.56 7.22 -0.10
CA PHE A 108 -2.37 6.65 -1.44
C PHE A 108 -3.67 6.02 -1.93
N TYR A 109 -3.73 5.69 -3.20
CA TYR A 109 -4.82 4.90 -3.76
C TYR A 109 -4.28 3.64 -4.42
N LEU A 110 -5.13 2.63 -4.51
CA LEU A 110 -4.89 1.42 -5.28
C LEU A 110 -6.08 1.17 -6.19
N GLN A 111 -5.80 0.92 -7.47
CA GLN A 111 -6.75 0.50 -8.49
C GLN A 111 -6.43 -0.92 -8.93
N ARG A 112 -7.45 -1.76 -9.16
CA ARG A 112 -7.21 -3.12 -9.64
C ARG A 112 -6.41 -3.12 -10.92
N TRP A 113 -5.35 -3.92 -10.96
CA TRP A 113 -4.57 -4.10 -12.17
C TRP A 113 -5.36 -4.96 -13.15
N ARG A 114 -5.59 -4.45 -14.37
CA ARG A 114 -6.34 -5.12 -15.44
C ARG A 114 -5.44 -5.70 -16.55
N GLY A 115 -4.12 -5.64 -16.38
CA GLY A 115 -3.15 -6.04 -17.41
C GLY A 115 -2.92 -4.92 -18.43
N GLU A 116 -1.64 -4.70 -18.74
CA GLU A 116 -1.17 -4.13 -20.01
C GLU A 116 -0.24 -5.19 -20.62
#